data_AF-A0A8T3QDF4-F1
#
_entry.id   AF-A0A8T3QDF4-F1
#
_cell.length_a   1.000
_cell.length_b   1.000
_cell.length_c   1.000
_cell.angle_alpha   90.00
_cell.angle_beta   90.00
_cell.angle_gamma   90.00
#
_symmetry.space_group_name_H-M   'P 1'
#
loop_
_entity.id
_entity.type
_entity.pdbx_description
1 polymer ?
#
loop_
_entity_poly.entity_id
_entity_poly.type
_entity_poly.pdbx_seq_one_letter_code
_entity_poly.pdbx_strand_id
1 'polypeptide(L)'
;WFYGLVGSDQARQPFADEAAADFVARSVTGLKRASRCPTGRLDRSIYDYTARCYYEKVYIQGGNLIDRARLIMGSTTFWAALRRYVADHRYGLSSNRTLLQALDDATPVDLGGRLFGPRFPSIY
;
A
#
# COMPACT_ATOMS: atom_id res chain seq x y z
N TRP A 1 -9.48 -8.06 -6.30
CA TRP A 1 -8.33 -8.86 -5.83
C TRP A 1 -8.03 -8.60 -4.38
N PHE A 2 -7.69 -7.37 -3.98
CA PHE A 2 -7.44 -7.03 -2.58
C PHE A 2 -8.72 -7.20 -1.73
N TYR A 3 -8.56 -7.74 -0.52
CA TYR A 3 -9.59 -8.26 0.38
C TYR A 3 -10.40 -9.46 -0.13
N GLY A 4 -10.93 -9.40 -1.36
CA GLY A 4 -11.79 -10.45 -1.91
C GLY A 4 -11.06 -11.72 -2.37
N LEU A 5 -9.79 -11.63 -2.77
CA LEU A 5 -8.95 -12.77 -3.17
C LEU A 5 -7.72 -12.91 -2.25
N VAL A 6 -7.08 -11.80 -1.89
CA VAL A 6 -6.02 -11.75 -0.88
C VAL A 6 -6.60 -11.01 0.33
N GLY A 7 -6.91 -11.74 1.40
CA GLY A 7 -7.51 -11.18 2.61
C GLY A 7 -6.51 -10.37 3.44
N SER A 8 -7.01 -9.54 4.35
CA SER A 8 -6.21 -8.80 5.35
C SER A 8 -7.05 -8.53 6.60
N ASP A 9 -6.39 -8.23 7.72
CA ASP A 9 -7.06 -7.66 8.90
C ASP A 9 -7.27 -6.16 8.66
N GLN A 10 -8.39 -5.79 8.02
CA GLN A 10 -8.68 -4.40 7.67
C GLN A 10 -8.80 -3.50 8.92
N ALA A 11 -9.20 -4.04 10.08
CA ALA A 11 -9.31 -3.27 11.30
C ALA A 11 -7.94 -2.87 11.84
N ARG A 12 -6.95 -3.77 11.79
CA ARG A 12 -5.61 -3.51 12.33
C ARG A 12 -4.60 -3.02 11.29
N GLN A 13 -4.75 -3.39 10.02
CA GLN A 13 -3.80 -3.13 8.94
C GLN A 13 -4.53 -2.73 7.65
N PRO A 14 -5.27 -1.60 7.64
CA PRO A 14 -6.12 -1.19 6.52
C PRO A 14 -5.36 -0.79 5.24
N PHE A 15 -4.03 -0.71 5.28
CA PHE A 15 -3.26 -0.23 4.12
C PHE A 15 -3.18 -1.28 3.00
N ALA A 16 -2.88 -2.55 3.32
CA ALA A 16 -2.62 -3.59 2.31
C ALA A 16 -3.81 -3.85 1.37
N ASP A 17 -5.02 -3.54 1.82
CA ASP A 17 -6.26 -3.61 1.08
C ASP A 17 -6.70 -2.25 0.53
N GLU A 18 -6.96 -1.26 1.39
CA GLU A 18 -7.60 0.00 0.97
C GLU A 18 -6.69 0.84 0.08
N ALA A 19 -5.40 0.93 0.44
CA ALA A 19 -4.43 1.69 -0.36
C ALA A 19 -4.16 1.01 -1.71
N ALA A 20 -4.07 -0.33 -1.71
CA ALA A 20 -3.84 -1.10 -2.93
C ALA A 20 -5.05 -1.02 -3.88
N ALA A 21 -6.26 -1.09 -3.35
CA ALA A 21 -7.50 -0.92 -4.11
C ALA A 21 -7.62 0.50 -4.68
N ASP A 22 -7.43 1.54 -3.87
CA ASP A 22 -7.48 2.95 -4.32
C ASP A 22 -6.39 3.25 -5.35
N PHE A 23 -5.17 2.74 -5.15
CA PHE A 23 -4.08 2.86 -6.12
C PHE A 23 -4.45 2.30 -7.49
N VAL A 24 -4.99 1.07 -7.56
CA VAL A 24 -5.39 0.47 -8.84
C VAL A 24 -6.53 1.26 -9.47
N ALA A 25 -7.56 1.59 -8.71
CA ALA A 25 -8.71 2.34 -9.21
C ALA A 25 -8.30 3.70 -9.79
N ARG A 26 -7.48 4.48 -9.08
CA ARG A 26 -7.01 5.79 -9.56
C ARG A 26 -5.98 5.70 -10.67
N SER A 27 -5.18 4.63 -10.70
CA SER A 27 -4.24 4.39 -11.79
C SER A 27 -4.98 4.14 -13.11
N VAL A 28 -6.08 3.39 -13.08
CA VAL A 28 -6.89 3.12 -14.28
C VAL A 28 -7.74 4.32 -14.69
N THR A 29 -8.32 5.02 -13.73
CA THR A 29 -9.25 6.14 -14.00
C THR A 29 -8.55 7.48 -14.23
N GLY A 30 -7.24 7.59 -13.96
CA GLY A 30 -6.51 8.86 -14.03
C GLY A 30 -6.87 9.84 -12.90
N LEU A 31 -7.57 9.40 -11.85
CA LEU A 31 -8.10 10.26 -10.78
C LEU A 31 -7.14 10.40 -9.59
N LYS A 32 -5.83 10.30 -9.82
CA LYS A 32 -4.81 10.51 -8.77
C LYS A 32 -4.84 11.95 -8.29
N ARG A 33 -4.68 12.14 -6.98
CA ARG A 33 -4.65 13.47 -6.35
C ARG A 33 -3.82 13.48 -5.07
N ALA A 34 -3.42 14.67 -4.64
CA ALA A 34 -2.83 14.86 -3.33
C ALA A 34 -3.86 14.68 -2.19
N SER A 35 -3.36 14.32 -1.01
CA SER A 35 -4.13 14.28 0.23
C SER A 35 -4.42 15.68 0.75
N ARG A 36 -5.60 15.87 1.34
CA ARG A 36 -6.02 17.10 2.03
C ARG A 36 -5.67 17.11 3.52
N CYS A 37 -5.22 15.98 4.06
CA CYS A 37 -4.69 15.88 5.42
C CYS A 37 -3.16 15.88 5.43
N PRO A 38 -2.52 16.31 6.54
CA PRO A 38 -1.08 16.21 6.71
C PRO A 38 -0.57 14.77 6.53
N THR A 39 0.64 14.67 5.99
CA THR A 39 1.43 13.45 5.90
C THR A 39 1.49 12.75 7.26
N GLY A 40 1.11 11.46 7.34
CA GLY A 40 1.17 10.71 8.60
C GLY A 40 1.37 9.20 8.43
N ARG A 41 1.54 8.48 9.54
CA ARG A 41 1.72 7.02 9.55
C ARG A 41 0.61 6.28 8.80
N LEU A 42 0.97 5.15 8.18
CA LEU A 42 0.08 4.25 7.42
C LEU A 42 -0.05 2.86 8.04
N ASP A 43 0.60 2.63 9.19
CA ASP A 43 0.71 1.34 9.88
C ASP A 43 -0.10 1.28 11.18
N ARG A 44 -1.11 2.15 11.32
CA ARG A 44 -2.03 2.15 12.47
C ARG A 44 -3.31 1.37 12.18
N SER A 45 -4.00 0.96 13.25
CA SER A 45 -5.36 0.45 13.17
C SER A 45 -6.34 1.56 12.75
N ILE A 46 -7.49 1.18 12.19
CA ILE A 46 -8.58 2.11 11.86
C ILE A 46 -8.99 2.97 13.07
N TYR A 47 -8.89 2.42 14.28
CA TYR A 47 -9.31 3.08 15.52
C TYR A 47 -8.38 4.23 15.95
N ASP A 48 -7.17 4.29 15.39
CA ASP A 48 -6.16 5.30 15.74
C ASP A 48 -6.09 6.45 14.72
N TYR A 49 -6.98 6.43 13.71
CA TYR A 49 -7.19 7.53 12.78
C TYR A 49 -8.42 8.33 13.19
N THR A 50 -8.37 9.63 12.97
CA THR A 50 -9.58 10.45 13.06
C THR A 50 -10.46 10.15 11.85
N ALA A 51 -11.79 10.13 12.05
CA ALA A 51 -12.75 9.94 10.96
C ALA A 51 -12.52 10.93 9.80
N ARG A 52 -12.15 12.17 10.11
CA ARG A 52 -11.82 13.22 9.13
C ARG A 52 -10.65 12.85 8.21
N CYS A 53 -9.62 12.19 8.72
CA CYS A 53 -8.38 11.95 7.97
C CYS A 53 -8.10 10.48 7.64
N TYR A 54 -8.94 9.53 8.09
CA TYR A 54 -8.78 8.12 7.76
C TYR A 54 -8.69 7.90 6.24
N TYR A 55 -9.69 8.39 5.51
CA TYR A 55 -9.73 8.27 4.05
C TYR A 55 -8.52 8.93 3.36
N GLU A 56 -8.22 10.18 3.74
CA GLU A 56 -7.10 10.93 3.16
C GLU A 56 -5.73 10.28 3.46
N LYS A 57 -5.56 9.61 4.61
CA LYS A 57 -4.32 8.93 4.94
C LYS A 57 -4.22 7.56 4.29
N VAL A 58 -5.15 6.65 4.58
CA VAL A 58 -5.01 5.26 4.17
C VAL A 58 -5.20 5.11 2.66
N TYR A 59 -6.25 5.71 2.09
CA TYR A 59 -6.56 5.55 0.67
C TYR A 59 -5.66 6.46 -0.17
N ILE A 60 -5.70 7.78 0.08
CA ILE A 60 -5.01 8.74 -0.79
C ILE A 60 -3.49 8.73 -0.57
N GLN A 61 -3.02 8.94 0.67
CA GLN A 61 -1.55 8.89 0.90
C GLN A 61 -1.00 7.49 0.68
N GLY A 62 -1.73 6.44 1.07
CA GLY A 62 -1.30 5.06 0.85
C GLY A 62 -1.21 4.72 -0.64
N GLY A 63 -2.25 5.02 -1.41
CA GLY A 63 -2.25 4.76 -2.85
C GLY A 63 -1.17 5.57 -3.60
N ASN A 64 -0.93 6.82 -3.19
CA ASN A 64 0.16 7.63 -3.71
C ASN A 64 1.55 7.07 -3.34
N LEU A 65 1.70 6.46 -2.16
CA LEU A 65 2.94 5.80 -1.75
C LEU A 65 3.22 4.56 -2.62
N ILE A 66 2.21 3.74 -2.88
CA ILE A 66 2.31 2.60 -3.80
C ILE A 66 2.67 3.06 -5.21
N ASP A 67 2.08 4.17 -5.68
CA ASP A 67 2.45 4.74 -6.97
C ASP A 67 3.90 5.25 -6.99
N ARG A 68 4.38 5.84 -5.88
CA ARG A 68 5.77 6.25 -5.76
C ARG A 68 6.73 5.05 -5.83
N ALA A 69 6.38 3.93 -5.19
CA ALA A 69 7.11 2.67 -5.35
C ALA A 69 7.13 2.22 -6.82
N ARG A 70 5.97 2.23 -7.51
CA ARG A 70 5.90 1.92 -8.95
C ARG A 70 6.83 2.81 -9.79
N LEU A 71 6.87 4.10 -9.51
CA LEU A 71 7.73 5.05 -10.23
C LEU A 71 9.22 4.77 -10.00
N ILE A 72 9.61 4.36 -8.79
CA ILE A 72 11.00 4.01 -8.44
C ILE A 72 11.41 2.67 -9.07
N MET A 73 10.54 1.66 -8.99
CA MET A 73 10.80 0.31 -9.52
C MET A 73 10.77 0.26 -11.05
N GLY A 74 10.06 1.21 -11.68
CA GLY A 74 9.61 1.09 -13.05
C GLY A 74 8.35 0.24 -13.17
N SER A 75 7.46 0.61 -14.10
CA SER A 75 6.12 0.01 -14.20
C SER A 75 6.14 -1.50 -14.50
N THR A 76 7.04 -1.97 -15.35
CA THR A 76 7.13 -3.39 -15.72
C THR A 76 7.44 -4.26 -14.51
N THR A 77 8.47 -3.88 -13.74
CA THR A 77 8.89 -4.58 -12.52
C THR A 77 7.78 -4.53 -11.46
N PHE A 78 7.19 -3.36 -11.23
CA PHE A 78 6.11 -3.20 -10.26
C PHE A 78 4.90 -4.07 -10.57
N TRP A 79 4.41 -4.08 -11.82
CA TRP A 79 3.24 -4.88 -12.17
C TRP A 79 3.54 -6.38 -12.16
N ALA A 80 4.78 -6.80 -12.48
CA ALA A 80 5.20 -8.18 -12.32
C ALA A 80 5.21 -8.60 -10.85
N ALA A 81 5.76 -7.76 -9.97
CA ALA A 81 5.77 -7.97 -8.53
C ALA A 81 4.35 -8.08 -7.95
N LEU A 82 3.45 -7.16 -8.32
CA LEU A 82 2.09 -7.15 -7.82
C LEU A 82 1.29 -8.38 -8.29
N ARG A 83 1.48 -8.83 -9.54
CA ARG A 83 0.87 -10.08 -10.02
C ARG A 83 1.37 -11.29 -9.25
N ARG A 84 2.68 -11.35 -8.98
CA ARG A 84 3.28 -12.43 -8.18
C ARG A 84 2.74 -12.43 -6.75
N TYR A 85 2.71 -11.28 -6.09
CA TYR A 85 2.10 -11.11 -4.76
C TYR A 85 0.65 -11.65 -4.73
N VAL A 86 -0.19 -11.27 -5.70
CA VAL A 86 -1.57 -11.78 -5.75
C VAL A 86 -1.62 -13.30 -5.99
N ALA A 87 -0.75 -13.84 -6.83
CA ALA A 87 -0.69 -15.28 -7.11
C ALA A 87 -0.23 -16.09 -5.89
N ASP A 88 0.74 -15.57 -5.13
CA ASP A 88 1.35 -16.25 -3.98
C ASP A 88 0.47 -16.17 -2.73
N HIS A 89 -0.41 -15.17 -2.61
CA HIS A 89 -1.23 -14.93 -1.41
C HIS A 89 -2.75 -15.05 -1.63
N ARG A 90 -3.22 -15.40 -2.84
CA ARG A 90 -4.65 -15.65 -3.08
C ARG A 90 -5.18 -16.75 -2.16
N TYR A 91 -6.42 -16.58 -1.72
CA TYR A 91 -7.14 -17.44 -0.77
C TYR A 91 -6.53 -17.48 0.65
N GLY A 92 -5.55 -16.61 0.93
CA GLY A 92 -4.92 -16.48 2.24
C GLY A 92 -5.10 -15.10 2.86
N LEU A 93 -4.46 -14.91 4.02
CA LEU A 93 -4.35 -13.64 4.71
C LEU A 93 -2.97 -13.03 4.46
N SER A 94 -2.96 -11.75 4.13
CA SER A 94 -1.78 -10.91 3.95
C SER A 94 -1.75 -9.79 4.99
N SER A 95 -0.62 -9.08 5.03
CA SER A 95 -0.34 -7.99 5.95
C SER A 95 0.29 -6.81 5.22
N ASN A 96 0.37 -5.65 5.88
CA ASN A 96 1.15 -4.52 5.39
C ASN A 96 2.60 -4.94 5.10
N ARG A 97 3.21 -5.71 6.00
CA ARG A 97 4.59 -6.20 5.83
C ARG A 97 4.72 -7.07 4.58
N THR A 98 3.79 -7.98 4.36
CA THR A 98 3.82 -8.91 3.21
C THR A 98 3.76 -8.16 1.88
N LEU A 99 2.85 -7.19 1.73
CA LEU A 99 2.78 -6.38 0.52
C LEU A 99 4.04 -5.53 0.32
N LEU A 100 4.53 -4.88 1.37
CA LEU A 100 5.70 -3.99 1.28
C LEU A 100 6.97 -4.79 0.93
N GLN A 101 7.18 -5.95 1.56
CA GLN A 101 8.30 -6.85 1.24
C GLN A 101 8.20 -7.37 -0.19
N ALA A 102 7.02 -7.76 -0.68
CA ALA A 102 6.85 -8.22 -2.05
C ALA A 102 7.23 -7.15 -3.09
N LEU A 103 7.05 -5.87 -2.77
CA LEU A 103 7.51 -4.76 -3.62
C LEU A 103 9.01 -4.52 -3.48
N ASP A 104 9.54 -4.54 -2.25
CA ASP A 104 10.96 -4.33 -1.94
C ASP A 104 11.85 -5.42 -2.56
N ASP A 105 11.51 -6.70 -2.34
CA ASP A 105 12.25 -7.86 -2.86
C ASP A 105 12.27 -7.93 -4.40
N ALA A 106 11.32 -7.25 -5.06
CA ALA A 106 11.21 -7.24 -6.51
C ALA A 106 12.12 -6.20 -7.20
N THR A 107 12.88 -5.42 -6.44
CA THR A 107 13.75 -4.36 -6.96
C THR A 107 15.10 -4.33 -6.24
N PRO A 108 16.21 -3.95 -6.89
CA PRO A 108 17.49 -3.74 -6.20
C PRO A 108 17.54 -2.44 -5.37
N VAL A 109 16.50 -1.60 -5.47
CA VAL A 109 16.39 -0.36 -4.69
C VAL A 109 15.80 -0.68 -3.33
N ASP A 110 16.49 -0.29 -2.26
CA ASP A 110 15.98 -0.34 -0.88
C ASP A 110 14.76 0.60 -0.71
N LEU A 111 13.56 0.09 -0.97
CA LEU A 111 12.31 0.81 -0.75
C LEU A 111 11.99 0.85 0.73
N GLY A 112 12.36 -0.18 1.50
CA GLY A 112 12.22 -0.23 2.95
C GLY A 112 12.80 1.00 3.62
N GLY A 113 14.10 1.25 3.46
CA GLY A 113 14.80 2.39 4.05
C GLY A 113 14.46 3.73 3.39
N ARG A 114 14.25 3.76 2.06
CA ARG A 114 14.13 5.03 1.32
C ARG A 114 12.71 5.56 1.19
N LEU A 115 11.70 4.70 1.31
CA LEU A 115 10.30 5.06 1.03
C LEU A 115 9.34 4.62 2.13
N PHE A 116 9.44 3.38 2.59
CA PHE A 116 8.44 2.79 3.48
C PHE A 116 8.70 3.12 4.96
N GLY A 117 9.94 3.13 5.42
CA GLY A 117 10.30 3.33 6.83
C GLY A 117 9.65 4.55 7.49
N PRO A 118 9.70 5.75 6.89
CA PRO A 118 9.03 6.94 7.45
C PRO A 118 7.51 6.82 7.60
N ARG A 119 6.89 5.84 6.95
CA ARG A 119 5.43 5.63 6.87
C ARG A 119 4.98 4.42 7.71
N PHE A 120 5.88 3.46 7.92
CA PHE A 120 5.64 2.18 8.61
C PHE A 120 6.69 1.88 9.72
N PRO A 121 6.87 2.75 10.73
CA PRO A 121 7.88 2.57 11.77
C PRO A 121 7.64 1.37 12.72
N SER A 122 6.49 0.69 12.64
CA SER A 122 6.29 -0.60 13.32
C SER A 122 6.81 -1.81 12.52
N ILE A 123 7.17 -1.60 11.25
CA ILE A 123 7.67 -2.63 10.34
C ILE A 123 9.18 -2.48 10.11
N TYR A 124 9.66 -1.24 9.99
CA TYR A 124 11.03 -0.85 9.69
C TYR A 124 11.63 0.02 10.79
#